data_AF-A0A8J3QVI4-F1
#
_entry.id   AF-A0A8J3QVI4-F1
#
_cell.length_a   1.000
_cell.length_b   1.000
_cell.length_c   1.000
_cell.angle_alpha   90.00
_cell.angle_beta   90.00
_cell.angle_gamma   90.00
#
_symmetry.space_group_name_H-M   'P 1'
#
loop_
_entity.id
_entity.type
_entity.pdbx_description
1 polymer ?
#
loop_
_entity_poly.entity_id
_entity_poly.type
_entity_poly.pdbx_seq_one_letter_code
_entity_poly.pdbx_strand_id
1 'polypeptide(L)'
;MVRIAPVPRGFTVDEARLVDVLIANRLVAGAIAGAAGWEYAADRAPAGWIWAHLGATRHLALVPAELHAAFRHRGGVSGMRVTVPGRGLLTGKLVDDTGAPVPVRPVRTVAEDAVGKLEGWLGYRLPDGYREFLAATNGGLPLAGAVVPGTGLLLDQPLFGLATEDRMQDLAYANLWLRDRLTRDFLAVGYVQGGLLAVKVRGHDAGSVWYWDDDDSRDDERYEPAVICRDLLVRCAANFPELLAGLSTVPPSLSAVADRAIEHGRAELFRPDGVGDALPKARRPPWLTLLENVPTWDPTAQPG
;
A
#
# COMPACT_ATOMS: atom_id res chain seq x y z
N MET A 1 -6.16 -7.64 -13.41
CA MET A 1 -4.76 -7.42 -13.83
C MET A 1 -4.74 -6.24 -14.77
N VAL A 2 -3.72 -5.40 -14.73
CA VAL A 2 -3.63 -4.18 -15.55
C VAL A 2 -2.31 -4.21 -16.30
N ARG A 3 -2.33 -3.91 -17.60
CA ARG A 3 -1.15 -3.67 -18.42
C ARG A 3 -1.02 -2.18 -18.66
N ILE A 4 0.17 -1.64 -18.49
CA ILE A 4 0.44 -0.21 -18.72
C ILE A 4 1.61 -0.09 -19.71
N ALA A 5 1.51 0.83 -20.66
CA ALA A 5 2.61 1.20 -21.56
C ALA A 5 3.82 1.71 -20.76
N PRO A 6 5.05 1.79 -21.33
CA PRO A 6 6.24 2.25 -20.60
C PRO A 6 6.09 3.60 -19.89
N VAL A 7 6.82 3.79 -18.79
CA VAL A 7 6.78 5.02 -17.97
C VAL A 7 7.23 6.23 -18.80
N PRO A 8 6.49 7.35 -18.76
CA PRO A 8 6.98 8.62 -19.30
C PRO A 8 8.32 9.00 -18.66
N ARG A 9 9.20 9.64 -19.44
CA ARG A 9 10.46 10.18 -18.87
C ARG A 9 10.16 11.25 -17.83
N GLY A 10 11.07 11.41 -16.87
CA GLY A 10 11.05 12.45 -15.85
C GLY A 10 10.55 12.02 -14.47
N PHE A 11 10.19 10.74 -14.28
CA PHE A 11 9.67 10.25 -13.00
C PHE A 11 10.74 9.58 -12.14
N THR A 12 10.56 9.69 -10.82
CA THR A 12 11.15 8.75 -9.86
C THR A 12 10.45 7.39 -9.91
N VAL A 13 11.03 6.39 -9.25
CA VAL A 13 10.38 5.08 -9.08
C VAL A 13 9.06 5.19 -8.31
N ASP A 14 8.99 6.08 -7.32
CA ASP A 14 7.80 6.21 -6.49
C ASP A 14 6.66 6.96 -7.22
N GLU A 15 6.99 7.96 -8.05
CA GLU A 15 6.01 8.62 -8.92
C GLU A 15 5.44 7.65 -9.96
N ALA A 16 6.30 6.82 -10.54
CA ALA A 16 5.87 5.80 -11.49
C ALA A 16 4.95 4.76 -10.84
N ARG A 17 5.32 4.24 -9.65
CA ARG A 17 4.47 3.35 -8.85
C ARG A 17 3.11 3.99 -8.55
N LEU A 18 3.11 5.24 -8.10
CA LEU A 18 1.90 5.94 -7.73
C LEU A 18 0.94 6.10 -8.92
N VAL A 19 1.47 6.52 -10.06
CA VAL A 19 0.69 6.64 -11.31
C VAL A 19 0.15 5.28 -11.75
N ASP A 20 0.92 4.20 -11.61
CA ASP A 20 0.48 2.85 -11.96
C ASP A 20 -0.71 2.38 -11.12
N VAL A 21 -0.62 2.57 -9.80
CA VAL A 21 -1.69 2.22 -8.87
C VAL A 21 -2.95 3.03 -9.17
N LEU A 22 -2.83 4.32 -9.47
CA LEU A 22 -3.97 5.17 -9.83
C LEU A 22 -4.62 4.74 -11.14
N ILE A 23 -3.82 4.45 -12.16
CA ILE A 23 -4.33 3.91 -13.44
C ILE A 23 -5.11 2.63 -13.16
N ALA A 24 -4.55 1.72 -12.37
CA ALA A 24 -5.17 0.45 -12.07
C ALA A 24 -6.49 0.60 -11.29
N ASN A 25 -6.51 1.47 -10.27
CA ASN A 25 -7.72 1.78 -9.51
C ASN A 25 -8.80 2.42 -10.40
N ARG A 26 -8.44 3.39 -11.25
CA ARG A 26 -9.39 4.07 -12.14
C ARG A 26 -9.97 3.15 -13.20
N LEU A 27 -9.16 2.26 -13.78
CA LEU A 27 -9.65 1.27 -14.74
C LEU A 27 -10.65 0.31 -14.11
N VAL A 28 -10.37 -0.18 -12.90
CA VAL A 28 -11.33 -1.03 -12.15
C VAL A 28 -12.59 -0.24 -11.82
N ALA A 29 -12.46 0.99 -11.28
CA ALA A 29 -13.57 1.89 -11.00
C ALA A 29 -14.47 2.15 -12.22
N GLY A 30 -13.87 2.36 -13.39
CA GLY A 30 -14.59 2.56 -14.65
C GLY A 30 -15.31 1.30 -15.12
N ALA A 31 -14.67 0.13 -15.02
CA ALA A 31 -15.21 -1.14 -15.50
C ALA A 31 -16.48 -1.59 -14.74
N ILE A 32 -16.64 -1.14 -13.50
CA ILE A 32 -17.73 -1.48 -12.60
C ILE A 32 -18.67 -0.30 -12.32
N ALA A 33 -18.44 0.84 -12.97
CA ALA A 33 -19.23 2.05 -12.75
C ALA A 33 -20.71 1.75 -13.02
N GLY A 34 -21.58 2.09 -12.05
CA GLY A 34 -23.01 1.82 -12.13
C GLY A 34 -23.46 0.42 -11.69
N ALA A 35 -22.53 -0.46 -11.27
CA ALA A 35 -22.90 -1.70 -10.60
C ALA A 35 -23.57 -1.41 -9.25
N ALA A 36 -24.79 -1.93 -9.04
CA ALA A 36 -25.54 -1.70 -7.82
C ALA A 36 -24.85 -2.32 -6.59
N GLY A 37 -24.73 -1.55 -5.51
CA GLY A 37 -24.29 -2.05 -4.21
C GLY A 37 -22.77 -2.14 -4.00
N TRP A 38 -21.96 -1.57 -4.90
CA TRP A 38 -20.51 -1.51 -4.71
C TRP A 38 -19.92 -0.14 -5.05
N GLU A 39 -19.19 0.44 -4.10
CA GLU A 39 -18.50 1.71 -4.26
C GLU A 39 -16.98 1.43 -4.25
N TYR A 40 -16.41 1.29 -5.45
CA TYR A 40 -14.96 1.27 -5.61
C TYR A 40 -14.47 2.70 -5.79
N ALA A 41 -13.62 3.14 -4.88
CA ALA A 41 -13.05 4.47 -4.98
C ALA A 41 -11.87 4.45 -5.96
N ALA A 42 -11.89 5.38 -6.92
CA ALA A 42 -10.93 5.43 -8.02
C ALA A 42 -9.48 5.76 -7.59
N ASP A 43 -9.28 6.08 -6.32
CA ASP A 43 -8.01 6.48 -5.72
C ASP A 43 -7.41 5.43 -4.76
N ARG A 44 -8.09 4.29 -4.52
CA ARG A 44 -7.62 3.24 -3.61
C ARG A 44 -7.99 1.83 -4.06
N ALA A 45 -7.18 0.87 -3.69
CA ALA A 45 -7.53 -0.54 -3.81
C ALA A 45 -8.60 -0.93 -2.77
N PRO A 46 -9.33 -2.05 -2.96
CA PRO A 46 -10.22 -2.58 -1.94
C PRO A 46 -9.45 -2.87 -0.65
N ALA A 47 -10.11 -2.71 0.50
CA ALA A 47 -9.49 -3.03 1.78
C ALA A 47 -9.02 -4.50 1.83
N GLY A 48 -7.77 -4.72 2.22
CA GLY A 48 -7.11 -6.03 2.22
C GLY A 48 -6.51 -6.43 0.88
N TRP A 49 -6.50 -5.54 -0.12
CA TRP A 49 -5.97 -5.82 -1.45
C TRP A 49 -4.98 -4.74 -1.88
N ILE A 50 -3.96 -5.13 -2.62
CA ILE A 50 -2.96 -4.22 -3.18
C ILE A 50 -2.60 -4.58 -4.61
N TRP A 51 -2.02 -3.63 -5.32
CA TRP A 51 -1.49 -3.86 -6.64
C TRP A 51 -0.03 -4.29 -6.56
N ALA A 52 0.25 -5.53 -6.94
CA ALA A 52 1.60 -6.06 -7.06
C ALA A 52 2.10 -5.91 -8.50
N HIS A 53 3.24 -5.25 -8.68
CA HIS A 53 3.90 -5.16 -9.97
C HIS A 53 4.56 -6.50 -10.33
N LEU A 54 4.29 -7.01 -11.54
CA LEU A 54 4.91 -8.24 -12.03
C LEU A 54 6.32 -7.97 -12.56
N GLY A 55 7.27 -8.82 -12.17
CA GLY A 55 8.70 -8.65 -12.42
C GLY A 55 9.06 -8.26 -13.86
N ALA A 56 9.91 -7.24 -13.99
CA ALA A 56 10.44 -6.71 -15.25
C ALA A 56 9.37 -6.26 -16.28
N THR A 57 8.11 -6.10 -15.85
CA THR A 57 7.01 -5.59 -16.67
C THR A 57 6.35 -4.41 -15.98
N ARG A 58 5.53 -3.65 -16.71
CA ARG A 58 4.61 -2.67 -16.11
C ARG A 58 3.20 -3.24 -16.06
N HIS A 59 3.10 -4.50 -15.63
CA HIS A 59 1.84 -5.17 -15.37
C HIS A 59 1.58 -5.21 -13.87
N LEU A 60 0.32 -5.02 -13.45
CA LEU A 60 -0.09 -5.07 -12.07
C LEU A 60 -1.15 -6.14 -11.85
N ALA A 61 -0.99 -6.92 -10.80
CA ALA A 61 -1.98 -7.88 -10.33
C ALA A 61 -2.60 -7.37 -9.02
N LEU A 62 -3.93 -7.36 -8.94
CA LEU A 62 -4.63 -7.09 -7.68
C LEU A 62 -4.61 -8.37 -6.86
N VAL A 63 -3.92 -8.36 -5.72
CA VAL A 63 -3.70 -9.53 -4.86
C VAL A 63 -4.04 -9.21 -3.40
N PRO A 64 -4.40 -10.20 -2.57
CA PRO A 64 -4.56 -9.99 -1.15
C PRO A 64 -3.26 -9.48 -0.52
N ALA A 65 -3.36 -8.45 0.31
CA ALA A 65 -2.21 -7.77 0.90
C ALA A 65 -1.36 -8.71 1.75
N GLU A 66 -2.01 -9.61 2.48
CA GLU A 66 -1.35 -10.63 3.28
C GLU A 66 -0.54 -11.63 2.45
N LEU A 67 -1.04 -12.00 1.27
CA LEU A 67 -0.36 -12.96 0.40
C LEU A 67 0.83 -12.28 -0.25
N HIS A 68 0.70 -11.02 -0.65
CA HIS A 68 1.83 -10.25 -1.12
C HIS A 68 2.87 -10.11 -0.01
N ALA A 69 2.48 -9.65 1.18
CA ALA A 69 3.39 -9.46 2.29
C ALA A 69 4.02 -10.76 2.82
N ALA A 70 3.48 -11.95 2.49
CA ALA A 70 4.05 -13.23 2.90
C ALA A 70 5.33 -13.60 2.12
N PHE A 71 5.44 -13.18 0.84
CA PHE A 71 6.60 -13.48 0.01
C PHE A 71 7.59 -12.32 -0.01
N ARG A 72 8.87 -12.62 -0.28
CA ARG A 72 9.84 -11.60 -0.67
C ARG A 72 9.74 -11.42 -2.18
N HIS A 73 9.76 -10.18 -2.65
CA HIS A 73 9.62 -9.87 -4.06
C HIS A 73 10.96 -9.36 -4.58
N ARG A 74 11.48 -10.04 -5.60
CA ARG A 74 12.52 -9.48 -6.48
C ARG A 74 11.91 -8.92 -7.77
N GLY A 75 10.60 -8.69 -7.73
CA GLY A 75 9.80 -8.23 -8.85
C GLY A 75 9.52 -6.75 -8.76
N GLY A 76 8.64 -6.30 -9.65
CA GLY A 76 8.06 -4.98 -9.60
C GLY A 76 8.94 -3.82 -10.04
N VAL A 77 8.77 -2.67 -9.37
CA VAL A 77 9.38 -1.40 -9.78
C VAL A 77 10.89 -1.38 -9.61
N SER A 78 11.46 -2.30 -8.82
CA SER A 78 12.92 -2.53 -8.72
C SER A 78 13.58 -2.79 -10.08
N GLY A 79 12.88 -3.47 -10.98
CA GLY A 79 13.33 -3.77 -12.34
C GLY A 79 13.00 -2.67 -13.36
N MET A 80 12.26 -1.63 -12.96
CA MET A 80 11.88 -0.55 -13.86
C MET A 80 13.04 0.41 -14.11
N ARG A 81 13.27 0.72 -15.38
CA ARG A 81 14.21 1.77 -15.77
C ARG A 81 13.55 3.12 -15.64
N VAL A 82 13.69 3.75 -14.48
CA VAL A 82 13.32 5.16 -14.29
C VAL A 82 14.45 6.10 -14.71
N THR A 83 14.08 7.29 -15.11
CA THR A 83 15.02 8.29 -15.64
C THR A 83 15.58 9.22 -14.58
N VAL A 84 14.94 9.32 -13.41
CA VAL A 84 15.39 10.17 -12.30
C VAL A 84 15.69 9.32 -11.08
N PRO A 85 16.94 9.30 -10.58
CA PRO A 85 17.29 8.59 -9.37
C PRO A 85 16.75 9.32 -8.13
N GLY A 86 16.42 8.57 -7.08
CA GLY A 86 15.98 9.12 -5.80
C GLY A 86 14.64 8.54 -5.33
N ARG A 87 14.21 9.01 -4.16
CA ARG A 87 12.97 8.63 -3.49
C ARG A 87 12.04 9.83 -3.29
N GLY A 88 10.75 9.57 -3.19
CA GLY A 88 9.69 10.55 -3.03
C GLY A 88 9.22 11.18 -4.34
N LEU A 89 8.29 12.11 -4.18
CA LEU A 89 7.69 12.87 -5.28
C LEU A 89 8.56 14.10 -5.58
N LEU A 90 8.85 14.33 -6.86
CA LEU A 90 9.54 15.53 -7.36
C LEU A 90 8.55 16.65 -7.65
N THR A 91 7.33 16.30 -8.06
CA THR A 91 6.26 17.27 -8.36
C THR A 91 6.03 18.25 -7.21
N GLY A 92 5.95 17.76 -5.97
CA GLY A 92 5.81 18.60 -4.78
C GLY A 92 7.04 19.42 -4.37
N LYS A 93 8.21 19.20 -5.00
CA LYS A 93 9.44 19.98 -4.76
C LYS A 93 9.67 21.07 -5.80
N LEU A 94 9.09 20.93 -6.99
CA LEU A 94 9.33 21.80 -8.14
C LEU A 94 8.14 22.70 -8.48
N VAL A 95 6.94 22.34 -8.02
CA VAL A 95 5.67 23.03 -8.30
C VAL A 95 4.88 23.11 -7.00
N ASP A 96 4.07 24.16 -6.81
CA ASP A 96 3.06 24.26 -5.74
C ASP A 96 1.86 23.32 -6.01
N ASP A 97 2.16 22.09 -6.46
CA ASP A 97 1.22 21.03 -6.81
C ASP A 97 1.13 20.05 -5.64
N THR A 98 0.81 20.58 -4.46
CA THR A 98 0.63 19.76 -3.27
C THR A 98 -0.78 19.17 -3.26
N GLY A 99 -0.91 17.88 -2.91
CA GLY A 99 -2.21 17.27 -2.63
C GLY A 99 -2.90 17.90 -1.41
N ALA A 100 -4.21 17.68 -1.29
CA ALA A 100 -4.98 18.14 -0.13
C ALA A 100 -4.73 17.23 1.09
N PRO A 101 -4.74 17.74 2.34
CA PRO A 101 -4.60 16.90 3.53
C PRO A 101 -5.63 15.77 3.58
N VAL A 102 -5.20 14.56 3.96
CA VAL A 102 -6.09 13.38 4.06
C VAL A 102 -6.25 12.95 5.51
N PRO A 103 -7.44 13.15 6.11
CA PRO A 103 -7.70 12.66 7.46
C PRO A 103 -7.91 11.15 7.48
N VAL A 104 -7.61 10.55 8.63
CA VAL A 104 -7.90 9.14 8.93
C VAL A 104 -9.21 9.06 9.71
N ARG A 105 -10.17 8.32 9.14
CA ARG A 105 -11.44 7.99 9.79
C ARG A 105 -11.21 6.93 10.88
N PRO A 106 -11.78 7.11 12.09
CA PRO A 106 -11.78 6.04 13.08
C PRO A 106 -12.64 4.86 12.62
N VAL A 107 -12.18 3.64 12.86
CA VAL A 107 -13.00 2.42 12.71
C VAL A 107 -13.91 2.29 13.92
N ARG A 108 -13.30 2.37 15.12
CA ARG A 108 -13.98 2.45 16.41
C ARG A 108 -13.00 2.97 17.46
N THR A 109 -13.51 3.49 18.56
CA THR A 109 -12.69 3.72 19.75
C THR A 109 -12.45 2.41 20.48
N VAL A 110 -11.32 2.31 21.16
CA VAL A 110 -10.93 1.16 21.96
C VAL A 110 -10.70 1.62 23.40
N ALA A 111 -11.14 0.81 24.35
CA ALA A 111 -10.89 1.08 25.76
C ALA A 111 -9.40 0.93 26.09
N GLU A 112 -8.92 1.76 27.02
CA GLU A 112 -7.52 1.74 27.48
C GLU A 112 -7.08 0.36 27.99
N ASP A 113 -8.00 -0.44 28.54
CA ASP A 113 -7.69 -1.78 29.04
C ASP A 113 -7.27 -2.75 27.91
N ALA A 114 -7.87 -2.63 26.72
CA ALA A 114 -7.54 -3.44 25.56
C ALA A 114 -6.18 -3.05 24.98
N VAL A 115 -5.84 -1.75 24.95
CA VAL A 115 -4.49 -1.30 24.59
C VAL A 115 -3.47 -1.78 25.62
N GLY A 116 -3.79 -1.69 26.92
CA GLY A 116 -2.94 -2.22 27.99
C GLY A 116 -2.72 -3.74 27.91
N LYS A 117 -3.74 -4.51 27.51
CA LYS A 117 -3.61 -5.95 27.23
C LYS A 117 -2.65 -6.23 26.08
N LEU A 118 -2.73 -5.46 24.99
CA LEU A 118 -1.76 -5.55 23.90
C LEU A 118 -0.35 -5.25 24.40
N GLU A 119 -0.14 -4.15 25.12
CA GLU A 119 1.17 -3.77 25.68
C GLU A 119 1.72 -4.85 26.62
N GLY A 120 0.86 -5.47 27.42
CA GLY A 120 1.20 -6.62 28.26
C GLY A 120 1.66 -7.83 27.46
N TRP A 121 0.98 -8.14 26.35
CA TRP A 121 1.37 -9.22 25.43
C TRP A 121 2.68 -8.91 24.67
N LEU A 122 2.84 -7.67 24.22
CA LEU A 122 4.06 -7.19 23.56
C LEU A 122 5.26 -7.14 24.51
N GLY A 123 5.01 -6.96 25.82
CA GLY A 123 6.03 -6.79 26.84
C GLY A 123 6.70 -5.41 26.80
N TYR A 124 5.99 -4.38 26.31
CA TYR A 124 6.42 -2.99 26.32
C TYR A 124 5.22 -2.05 26.14
N ARG A 125 5.37 -0.81 26.63
CA ARG A 125 4.41 0.27 26.37
C ARG A 125 4.58 0.80 24.95
N LEU A 126 3.48 1.02 24.24
CA LEU A 126 3.50 1.64 22.91
C LEU A 126 3.95 3.11 23.02
N PRO A 127 4.65 3.65 22.00
CA PRO A 127 4.94 5.08 21.94
C PRO A 127 3.65 5.90 22.00
N ASP A 128 3.64 6.97 22.81
CA ASP A 128 2.41 7.69 23.18
C ASP A 128 1.57 8.13 21.97
N GLY A 129 2.19 8.72 20.94
CA GLY A 129 1.47 9.15 19.74
C GLY A 129 0.79 8.02 18.95
N TYR A 130 1.39 6.82 18.92
CA TYR A 130 0.75 5.66 18.28
C TYR A 130 -0.28 5.00 19.21
N ARG A 131 -0.03 4.99 20.52
CA ARG A 131 -0.96 4.49 21.53
C ARG A 131 -2.28 5.26 21.50
N GLU A 132 -2.20 6.60 21.52
CA GLU A 132 -3.36 7.49 21.45
C GLU A 132 -4.14 7.29 20.15
N PHE A 133 -3.43 7.21 19.02
CA PHE A 133 -4.03 6.90 17.74
C PHE A 133 -4.80 5.57 17.76
N LEU A 134 -4.18 4.50 18.26
CA LEU A 134 -4.78 3.17 18.30
C LEU A 134 -6.03 3.15 19.19
N ALA A 135 -5.97 3.80 20.36
CA ALA A 135 -7.11 3.94 21.25
C ALA A 135 -8.27 4.72 20.60
N ALA A 136 -7.96 5.79 19.87
CA ALA A 136 -8.98 6.64 19.24
C ALA A 136 -9.59 6.03 17.97
N THR A 137 -8.85 5.23 17.21
CA THR A 137 -9.23 4.85 15.84
C THR A 137 -9.34 3.35 15.57
N ASN A 138 -8.69 2.53 16.40
CA ASN A 138 -8.52 1.09 16.17
C ASN A 138 -7.96 0.74 14.78
N GLY A 139 -6.85 1.38 14.39
CA GLY A 139 -6.23 1.22 13.06
C GLY A 139 -6.71 2.27 12.06
N GLY A 140 -7.99 2.66 12.09
CA GLY A 140 -8.47 3.73 11.22
C GLY A 140 -8.34 3.42 9.72
N LEU A 141 -8.94 4.28 8.89
CA LEU A 141 -8.85 4.21 7.43
C LEU A 141 -8.68 5.62 6.85
N PRO A 142 -7.69 5.88 5.98
CA PRO A 142 -7.63 7.11 5.21
C PRO A 142 -8.93 7.38 4.43
N LEU A 143 -9.43 8.61 4.44
CA LEU A 143 -10.65 8.94 3.67
C LEU A 143 -10.47 8.83 2.16
N ALA A 144 -9.23 8.95 1.67
CA ALA A 144 -8.81 8.87 0.29
C ALA A 144 -7.45 8.14 0.19
N GLY A 145 -7.03 7.77 -1.01
CA GLY A 145 -5.66 7.31 -1.24
C GLY A 145 -4.65 8.38 -0.82
N ALA A 146 -3.87 8.11 0.23
CA ALA A 146 -3.04 9.10 0.89
C ALA A 146 -1.54 8.83 0.65
N VAL A 147 -0.79 9.86 0.27
CA VAL A 147 0.65 9.76 0.04
C VAL A 147 1.45 10.44 1.14
N VAL A 148 2.67 9.93 1.36
CA VAL A 148 3.73 10.64 2.09
C VAL A 148 4.73 11.16 1.05
N PRO A 149 4.69 12.44 0.66
CA PRO A 149 5.44 12.94 -0.50
C PRO A 149 6.95 12.69 -0.41
N GLY A 150 7.53 12.75 0.80
CA GLY A 150 8.96 12.56 1.03
C GLY A 150 9.47 11.15 0.72
N THR A 151 8.61 10.13 0.80
CA THR A 151 8.97 8.73 0.55
C THR A 151 8.22 8.13 -0.64
N GLY A 152 7.14 8.77 -1.09
CA GLY A 152 6.27 8.29 -2.16
C GLY A 152 5.42 7.08 -1.76
N LEU A 153 5.40 6.74 -0.47
CA LEU A 153 4.49 5.73 0.11
C LEU A 153 3.04 6.12 -0.18
N LEU A 154 2.23 5.15 -0.62
CA LEU A 154 0.78 5.28 -0.77
C LEU A 154 0.07 4.41 0.28
N LEU A 155 -0.55 5.07 1.25
CA LEU A 155 -1.42 4.52 2.26
C LEU A 155 -2.87 4.61 1.78
N ASP A 156 -3.41 3.49 1.32
CA ASP A 156 -4.79 3.38 0.86
C ASP A 156 -5.56 2.22 1.53
N GLN A 157 -4.90 1.52 2.46
CA GLN A 157 -5.44 0.42 3.25
C GLN A 157 -5.80 0.87 4.67
N PRO A 158 -6.69 0.15 5.37
CA PRO A 158 -6.82 0.28 6.82
C PRO A 158 -5.49 -0.01 7.50
N LEU A 159 -5.17 0.71 8.58
CA LEU A 159 -4.07 0.28 9.44
C LEU A 159 -4.57 -0.81 10.38
N PHE A 160 -3.63 -1.58 10.94
CA PHE A 160 -3.92 -2.68 11.82
C PHE A 160 -4.59 -2.21 13.11
N GLY A 161 -5.67 -2.89 13.46
CA GLY A 161 -6.46 -2.63 14.66
C GLY A 161 -6.39 -3.79 15.66
N LEU A 162 -7.12 -3.65 16.76
CA LEU A 162 -7.30 -4.69 17.77
C LEU A 162 -8.61 -5.44 17.55
N ALA A 163 -8.54 -6.76 17.72
CA ALA A 163 -9.69 -7.67 17.65
C ALA A 163 -10.51 -7.47 16.38
N THR A 164 -9.81 -7.38 15.25
CA THR A 164 -10.43 -7.28 13.93
C THR A 164 -10.98 -8.65 13.52
N GLU A 165 -12.10 -8.66 12.80
CA GLU A 165 -12.67 -9.91 12.27
C GLU A 165 -11.73 -10.54 11.23
N ASP A 166 -11.09 -9.69 10.43
CA ASP A 166 -9.97 -10.09 9.59
C ASP A 166 -8.68 -10.15 10.41
N ARG A 167 -8.22 -11.37 10.69
CA ARG A 167 -6.98 -11.61 11.45
C ARG A 167 -5.75 -11.00 10.79
N MET A 168 -5.72 -10.84 9.46
CA MET A 168 -4.56 -10.24 8.79
C MET A 168 -4.52 -8.72 8.93
N GLN A 169 -5.60 -8.11 9.43
CA GLN A 169 -5.68 -6.72 9.86
C GLN A 169 -5.59 -6.56 11.39
N ASP A 170 -5.40 -7.65 12.13
CA ASP A 170 -5.20 -7.61 13.58
C ASP A 170 -3.73 -7.35 13.88
N LEU A 171 -3.48 -6.30 14.66
CA LEU A 171 -2.14 -5.80 14.97
C LEU A 171 -1.28 -6.86 15.67
N ALA A 172 -1.85 -7.63 16.60
CA ALA A 172 -1.10 -8.66 17.31
C ALA A 172 -0.84 -9.86 16.39
N TYR A 173 -1.86 -10.31 15.68
CA TYR A 173 -1.75 -11.47 14.79
C TYR A 173 -0.80 -11.22 13.63
N ALA A 174 -0.91 -10.10 12.92
CA ALA A 174 -0.05 -9.78 11.78
C ALA A 174 1.44 -9.76 12.19
N ASN A 175 1.76 -9.19 13.36
CA ASN A 175 3.13 -9.13 13.87
C ASN A 175 3.71 -10.47 14.36
N LEU A 176 2.91 -11.55 14.40
CA LEU A 176 3.45 -12.91 14.56
C LEU A 176 4.15 -13.39 13.30
N TRP A 177 3.70 -12.95 12.12
CA TRP A 177 4.16 -13.44 10.81
C TRP A 177 5.26 -12.57 10.20
N LEU A 178 5.33 -11.29 10.57
CA LEU A 178 6.27 -10.31 9.98
C LEU A 178 7.67 -10.29 10.62
N ARG A 179 8.01 -11.33 11.42
CA ARG A 179 9.27 -11.41 12.17
C ARG A 179 10.49 -11.77 11.31
N ASP A 180 10.25 -12.24 10.09
CA ASP A 180 11.27 -12.49 9.06
C ASP A 180 11.68 -11.21 8.31
N ARG A 181 10.99 -10.08 8.56
CA ARG A 181 11.25 -8.76 7.98
C ARG A 181 11.61 -7.72 9.04
N LEU A 182 10.89 -7.72 10.16
CA LEU A 182 11.03 -6.73 11.22
C LEU A 182 11.58 -7.35 12.50
N THR A 183 12.62 -6.72 13.06
CA THR A 183 13.08 -7.06 14.41
C THR A 183 12.02 -6.71 15.47
N ARG A 184 12.28 -7.09 16.72
CA ARG A 184 11.42 -6.72 17.86
C ARG A 184 11.43 -5.23 18.20
N ASP A 185 12.28 -4.44 17.54
CA ASP A 185 12.34 -3.00 17.73
C ASP A 185 11.32 -2.25 16.87
N PHE A 186 10.68 -2.96 15.93
CA PHE A 186 9.65 -2.42 15.06
C PHE A 186 8.34 -3.21 15.24
N LEU A 187 7.24 -2.48 15.13
CA LEU A 187 5.89 -3.01 15.09
C LEU A 187 5.29 -2.62 13.74
N ALA A 188 4.95 -3.60 12.90
CA ALA A 188 4.18 -3.31 11.69
C ALA A 188 2.80 -2.82 12.09
N VAL A 189 2.33 -1.76 11.43
CA VAL A 189 1.06 -1.12 11.75
C VAL A 189 0.11 -1.05 10.57
N GLY A 190 0.52 -1.44 9.37
CA GLY A 190 -0.40 -1.53 8.23
C GLY A 190 0.29 -1.98 6.95
N TYR A 191 -0.50 -2.53 6.03
CA TYR A 191 -0.08 -2.71 4.64
C TYR A 191 -0.15 -1.36 3.91
N VAL A 192 0.77 -1.15 2.97
CA VAL A 192 0.75 -0.04 2.03
C VAL A 192 1.00 -0.57 0.62
N GLN A 193 0.72 0.24 -0.40
CA GLN A 193 1.05 -0.16 -1.77
C GLN A 193 2.58 -0.30 -1.89
N GLY A 194 3.05 -1.51 -2.20
CA GLY A 194 4.47 -1.84 -2.25
C GLY A 194 5.14 -1.93 -0.87
N GLY A 195 4.45 -2.43 0.16
CA GLY A 195 5.12 -2.92 1.37
C GLY A 195 4.39 -2.69 2.69
N LEU A 196 5.13 -2.29 3.73
CA LEU A 196 4.63 -2.20 5.11
C LEU A 196 4.96 -0.85 5.76
N LEU A 197 4.01 -0.33 6.54
CA LEU A 197 4.23 0.76 7.47
C LEU A 197 4.57 0.18 8.85
N ALA A 198 5.58 0.72 9.52
CA ALA A 198 6.03 0.29 10.83
C ALA A 198 6.33 1.45 11.78
N VAL A 199 6.07 1.23 13.07
CA VAL A 199 6.48 2.14 14.15
C VAL A 199 7.66 1.53 14.87
N LYS A 200 8.71 2.33 15.08
CA LYS A 200 9.81 1.93 15.96
C LYS A 200 9.35 2.00 17.40
N VAL A 201 9.43 0.90 18.13
CA VAL A 201 8.85 0.77 19.47
C VAL A 201 9.90 0.68 20.58
N ARG A 202 11.17 0.44 20.22
CA ARG A 202 12.29 0.29 21.16
C ARG A 202 13.57 0.92 20.61
N GLY A 203 14.49 1.23 21.52
CA GLY A 203 15.79 1.80 21.21
C GLY A 203 15.74 3.29 20.84
N HIS A 204 16.80 3.77 20.20
CA HIS A 204 16.92 5.15 19.73
C HIS A 204 15.81 5.49 18.72
N ASP A 205 15.20 6.66 18.83
CA ASP A 205 14.06 7.13 18.03
C ASP A 205 12.76 6.30 18.16
N ALA A 206 12.50 5.68 19.32
CA ALA A 206 11.20 5.07 19.58
C ALA A 206 10.07 6.10 19.36
N GLY A 207 9.01 5.67 18.66
CA GLY A 207 7.91 6.51 18.19
C GLY A 207 8.00 6.89 16.71
N SER A 208 9.20 6.84 16.11
CA SER A 208 9.38 7.17 14.69
C SER A 208 8.69 6.17 13.75
N VAL A 209 8.29 6.66 12.58
CA VAL A 209 7.53 5.87 11.58
C VAL A 209 8.42 5.58 10.38
N TRP A 210 8.33 4.35 9.90
CA TRP A 210 9.19 3.80 8.85
C TRP A 210 8.36 3.04 7.83
N TYR A 211 8.84 3.09 6.58
CA TYR A 211 8.32 2.35 5.44
C TYR A 211 9.32 1.27 5.06
N TRP A 212 8.85 0.04 4.97
CA TRP A 212 9.55 -1.04 4.31
C TRP A 212 8.99 -1.17 2.89
N ASP A 213 9.84 -0.90 1.90
CA ASP A 213 9.51 -1.09 0.48
C ASP A 213 9.83 -2.54 0.08
N ASP A 214 8.83 -3.29 -0.36
CA ASP A 214 8.99 -4.68 -0.77
C ASP A 214 9.63 -4.85 -2.15
N ASP A 215 9.67 -3.79 -2.96
CA ASP A 215 10.40 -3.73 -4.23
C ASP A 215 11.73 -2.96 -4.07
N ASP A 216 12.31 -2.87 -2.87
CA ASP A 216 13.65 -2.29 -2.74
C ASP A 216 14.67 -3.18 -3.47
N SER A 217 15.26 -2.65 -4.55
CA SER A 217 16.25 -3.38 -5.36
C SER A 217 17.49 -3.87 -4.58
N ARG A 218 17.72 -3.36 -3.38
CA ARG A 218 18.80 -3.78 -2.48
C ARG A 218 18.42 -5.01 -1.65
N ASP A 219 17.13 -5.35 -1.56
CA ASP A 219 16.68 -6.55 -0.84
C ASP A 219 17.07 -7.82 -1.61
N ASP A 220 17.69 -8.76 -0.90
CA ASP A 220 18.01 -10.08 -1.41
C ASP A 220 17.76 -11.17 -0.37
N GLU A 221 17.80 -12.43 -0.81
CA GLU A 221 17.48 -13.60 0.01
C GLU A 221 18.44 -13.80 1.20
N ARG A 222 19.53 -13.04 1.31
CA ARG A 222 20.50 -13.12 2.41
C ARG A 222 20.20 -12.13 3.54
N TYR A 223 19.26 -11.21 3.35
CA TYR A 223 18.97 -10.18 4.35
C TYR A 223 18.15 -10.79 5.50
N GLU A 224 18.75 -10.81 6.69
CA GLU A 224 18.07 -11.07 7.96
C GLU A 224 17.30 -9.82 8.43
N PRO A 225 16.28 -9.96 9.30
CA PRO A 225 15.48 -8.82 9.79
C PRO A 225 16.32 -7.65 10.32
N ALA A 226 17.44 -7.94 10.99
CA ALA A 226 18.34 -6.92 11.51
C ALA A 226 18.99 -6.06 10.41
N VAL A 227 19.29 -6.66 9.26
CA VAL A 227 19.88 -5.96 8.12
C VAL A 227 18.81 -5.15 7.40
N ILE A 228 17.61 -5.72 7.20
CA ILE A 228 16.46 -5.01 6.63
C ILE A 228 16.14 -3.76 7.45
N CYS A 229 15.97 -3.91 8.77
CA CYS A 229 15.65 -2.81 9.66
C CYS A 229 16.71 -1.69 9.69
N ARG A 230 17.98 -2.03 9.47
CA ARG A 230 19.09 -1.07 9.48
C ARG A 230 19.26 -0.35 8.14
N ASP A 231 19.18 -1.09 7.04
CA ASP A 231 19.64 -0.62 5.73
C ASP A 231 18.51 -0.28 4.76
N LEU A 232 17.35 -0.91 4.91
CA LEU A 232 16.27 -0.88 3.91
C LEU A 232 15.03 -0.10 4.36
N LEU A 233 14.80 0.04 5.67
CA LEU A 233 13.70 0.89 6.15
C LEU A 233 13.94 2.36 5.83
N VAL A 234 12.92 3.01 5.28
CA VAL A 234 12.92 4.43 4.96
C VAL A 234 12.10 5.18 6.01
N ARG A 235 12.71 6.15 6.70
CA ARG A 235 12.00 6.95 7.70
C ARG A 235 10.97 7.87 7.03
N CYS A 236 9.73 7.82 7.51
CA CYS A 236 8.62 8.63 6.99
C CYS A 236 8.33 9.85 7.84
N ALA A 237 8.38 9.73 9.17
CA ALA A 237 8.03 10.79 10.12
C ALA A 237 8.75 10.59 11.46
N ALA A 238 8.90 11.66 12.25
CA ALA A 238 9.52 11.54 13.57
C ALA A 238 8.59 10.92 14.62
N ASN A 239 7.27 11.01 14.41
CA ASN A 239 6.27 10.35 15.24
C ASN A 239 4.99 10.10 14.46
N PHE A 240 4.07 9.33 15.06
CA PHE A 240 2.81 8.96 14.42
C PHE A 240 1.88 10.15 14.13
N PRO A 241 1.69 11.13 15.04
CA PRO A 241 0.94 12.35 14.70
C PRO A 241 1.50 13.14 13.52
N GLU A 242 2.83 13.25 13.41
CA GLU A 242 3.49 13.91 12.28
C GLU A 242 3.24 13.17 10.96
N LEU A 243 3.26 11.83 10.96
CA LEU A 243 2.87 11.04 9.80
C LEU A 243 1.45 11.43 9.34
N LEU A 244 0.48 11.42 10.26
CA LEU A 244 -0.92 11.72 9.96
C LEU A 244 -1.10 13.14 9.42
N ALA A 245 -0.39 14.12 9.99
CA ALA A 245 -0.41 15.49 9.52
C ALA A 245 0.23 15.67 8.13
N GLY A 246 1.18 14.80 7.78
CA GLY A 246 1.87 14.80 6.48
C GLY A 246 1.15 14.05 5.36
N LEU A 247 0.03 13.37 5.64
CA LEU A 247 -0.75 12.66 4.63
C LEU A 247 -1.48 13.64 3.71
N SER A 248 -1.29 13.49 2.41
CA SER A 248 -2.02 14.25 1.39
C SER A 248 -2.58 13.37 0.29
N THR A 249 -3.54 13.87 -0.48
CA THR A 249 -4.01 13.18 -1.69
C THR A 249 -2.87 13.13 -2.69
N VAL A 250 -2.98 12.28 -3.69
CA VAL A 250 -2.06 12.33 -4.82
C VAL A 250 -2.05 13.74 -5.45
N PRO A 251 -0.87 14.31 -5.75
CA PRO A 251 -0.75 15.56 -6.49
C PRO A 251 -1.60 15.58 -7.78
N PRO A 252 -2.35 16.67 -8.05
CA PRO A 252 -3.15 16.81 -9.26
C PRO A 252 -2.37 16.55 -10.57
N SER A 253 -1.10 16.93 -10.68
CA SER A 253 -0.31 16.66 -11.89
C SER A 253 -0.11 15.16 -12.16
N LEU A 254 0.15 14.36 -11.11
CA LEU A 254 0.30 12.91 -11.24
C LEU A 254 -1.04 12.24 -11.53
N SER A 255 -2.12 12.72 -10.91
CA SER A 255 -3.49 12.32 -11.24
C SER A 255 -3.80 12.57 -12.73
N ALA A 256 -3.48 13.75 -13.26
CA ALA A 256 -3.71 14.06 -14.67
C ALA A 256 -2.86 13.20 -15.63
N VAL A 257 -1.69 12.72 -15.19
CA VAL A 257 -0.90 11.76 -15.98
C VAL A 257 -1.62 10.41 -16.07
N ALA A 258 -2.18 9.93 -14.96
CA ALA A 258 -2.95 8.69 -14.95
C ALA A 258 -4.19 8.78 -15.86
N ASP A 259 -4.94 9.89 -15.79
CA ASP A 259 -6.13 10.11 -16.66
C ASP A 259 -5.75 10.09 -18.14
N ARG A 260 -4.73 10.87 -18.54
CA ARG A 260 -4.25 10.90 -19.93
C ARG A 260 -3.74 9.55 -20.43
N ALA A 261 -3.22 8.69 -19.54
CA ALA A 261 -2.79 7.36 -19.93
C ALA A 261 -4.00 6.49 -20.29
N ILE A 262 -5.08 6.58 -19.52
CA ILE A 262 -6.34 5.87 -19.78
C ILE A 262 -7.02 6.41 -21.04
N GLU A 263 -7.19 7.73 -21.14
CA GLU A 263 -7.85 8.41 -22.28
C GLU A 263 -7.18 8.08 -23.62
N HIS A 264 -5.85 7.93 -23.63
CA HIS A 264 -5.09 7.57 -24.83
C HIS A 264 -4.90 6.06 -25.04
N GLY A 265 -5.60 5.20 -24.28
CA GLY A 265 -5.52 3.75 -24.44
C GLY A 265 -4.14 3.17 -24.11
N ARG A 266 -3.35 3.82 -23.25
CA ARG A 266 -2.02 3.36 -22.82
C ARG A 266 -2.06 2.44 -21.60
N ALA A 267 -3.25 2.06 -21.18
CA ALA A 267 -3.44 1.08 -20.12
C ALA A 267 -4.71 0.28 -20.39
N GLU A 268 -4.65 -1.00 -20.07
CA GLU A 268 -5.72 -1.96 -20.33
C GLU A 268 -5.96 -2.85 -19.11
N LEU A 269 -7.23 -3.10 -18.80
CA LEU A 269 -7.67 -3.98 -17.72
C LEU A 269 -8.01 -5.36 -18.28
N PHE A 270 -7.52 -6.39 -17.62
CA PHE A 270 -7.75 -7.79 -17.95
C PHE A 270 -8.17 -8.59 -16.73
N ARG A 271 -8.95 -9.64 -16.97
CA ARG A 271 -9.29 -10.66 -15.98
C ARG A 271 -8.47 -11.93 -16.28
N PRO A 272 -7.49 -12.30 -15.46
CA PRO A 272 -6.83 -13.59 -15.64
C PRO A 272 -7.82 -14.76 -15.55
N ASP A 273 -7.56 -15.80 -16.33
CA ASP A 273 -8.37 -17.02 -16.27
C ASP A 273 -8.23 -17.69 -14.89
N GLY A 274 -9.35 -18.21 -14.38
CA GLY A 274 -9.37 -18.90 -13.09
C GLY A 274 -9.17 -18.01 -11.85
N VAL A 275 -9.23 -16.68 -11.98
CA VAL A 275 -9.11 -15.78 -10.81
C VAL A 275 -10.17 -16.13 -9.77
N GLY A 276 -9.72 -16.32 -8.53
CA GLY A 276 -10.57 -16.67 -7.41
C GLY A 276 -11.11 -18.09 -7.43
N ASP A 277 -10.76 -18.92 -8.43
CA ASP A 277 -11.33 -20.27 -8.52
C ASP A 277 -10.82 -21.21 -7.43
N ALA A 278 -9.56 -21.03 -7.02
CA ALA A 278 -8.98 -21.71 -5.87
C ALA A 278 -9.52 -21.22 -4.52
N LEU A 279 -10.25 -20.10 -4.47
CA LEU A 279 -10.83 -19.58 -3.23
C LEU A 279 -12.18 -20.26 -2.94
N PRO A 280 -12.44 -20.64 -1.68
CA PRO A 280 -13.79 -21.02 -1.24
C PRO A 280 -14.79 -19.94 -1.66
N LYS A 281 -16.00 -20.32 -2.11
CA LYS A 281 -17.02 -19.36 -2.58
C LYS A 281 -17.28 -18.22 -1.57
N ALA A 282 -17.33 -18.54 -0.29
CA ALA A 282 -17.52 -17.58 0.80
C ALA A 282 -16.34 -16.61 1.03
N ARG A 283 -15.18 -16.87 0.39
CA ARG A 283 -13.96 -16.05 0.45
C ARG A 283 -13.65 -15.37 -0.88
N ARG A 284 -14.46 -15.60 -1.92
CA ARG A 284 -14.33 -14.87 -3.18
C ARG A 284 -14.78 -13.43 -2.94
N PRO A 285 -13.97 -12.43 -3.31
CA PRO A 285 -14.39 -11.05 -3.16
C PRO A 285 -15.64 -10.78 -4.01
N PRO A 286 -16.69 -10.14 -3.46
CA PRO A 286 -17.93 -9.86 -4.19
C PRO A 286 -17.73 -9.07 -5.47
N TRP A 287 -16.67 -8.26 -5.52
CA TRP A 287 -16.36 -7.45 -6.68
C TRP A 287 -15.83 -8.21 -7.89
N LEU A 288 -15.37 -9.44 -7.70
CA LEU A 288 -14.80 -10.21 -8.81
C LEU A 288 -15.86 -10.55 -9.86
N THR A 289 -17.11 -10.77 -9.46
CA THR A 289 -18.23 -11.00 -10.40
C THR A 289 -18.58 -9.75 -11.20
N LEU A 290 -18.25 -8.55 -10.68
CA LEU A 290 -18.48 -7.30 -11.39
C LEU A 290 -17.49 -7.09 -12.55
N LEU A 291 -16.44 -7.91 -12.63
CA LEU A 291 -15.45 -7.88 -13.69
C LEU A 291 -15.67 -8.97 -14.75
N GLU A 292 -16.83 -9.63 -14.77
CA GLU A 292 -17.14 -10.70 -15.74
C GLU A 292 -17.08 -10.23 -17.21
N ASN A 293 -17.39 -8.96 -17.46
CA ASN A 293 -17.35 -8.36 -18.79
C ASN A 293 -15.94 -7.87 -19.20
N VAL A 294 -14.95 -7.95 -18.31
CA VAL A 294 -13.57 -7.55 -18.61
C VAL A 294 -12.92 -8.65 -19.48
N PRO A 295 -12.19 -8.28 -20.56
CA PRO A 295 -11.49 -9.24 -21.41
C PRO A 295 -10.58 -10.17 -20.60
N THR A 296 -10.51 -11.44 -21.00
CA THR A 296 -9.59 -12.39 -20.38
C THR A 296 -8.14 -12.07 -20.75
N TRP A 297 -7.23 -12.31 -19.82
CA TRP A 297 -5.80 -12.14 -20.08
C TRP A 297 -5.29 -13.24 -21.01
N ASP A 298 -4.83 -12.86 -22.21
CA ASP A 298 -4.07 -13.75 -23.10
C ASP A 298 -2.57 -13.41 -22.98
N PRO A 299 -1.76 -14.28 -22.34
CA PRO A 299 -0.32 -14.04 -22.22
C PRO A 299 0.44 -14.08 -23.55
N THR A 300 -0.19 -14.56 -24.62
CA THR A 300 0.39 -14.66 -25.97
C THR A 300 0.07 -13.47 -26.87
N ALA A 301 -0.88 -12.61 -26.46
CA ALA A 301 -1.21 -11.40 -27.18
C ALA A 301 -0.06 -10.37 -27.06
N GLN A 302 0.66 -10.14 -28.17
CA GLN A 302 1.69 -9.10 -28.21
C GLN A 302 1.04 -7.70 -28.07
N PRO A 303 1.72 -6.75 -27.39
CA PRO A 303 1.25 -5.38 -27.34
C PRO A 303 1.24 -4.78 -28.76
N GLY A 304 0.12 -4.15 -29.12
CA GLY A 304 -0.02 -3.35 -30.34
C GLY A 304 0.59 -1.96 -30.21
#